data_AF-A0A9D9NHR4-F1
#
_entry.id   AF-A0A9D9NHR4-F1
#
_cell.length_a   1.000
_cell.length_b   1.000
_cell.length_c   1.000
_cell.angle_alpha   90.00
_cell.angle_beta   90.00
_cell.angle_gamma   90.00
#
_symmetry.space_group_name_H-M   'P 1'
#
loop_
_entity.id
_entity.type
_entity.pdbx_description
1 polymer ?
#
loop_
_entity_poly.entity_id
_entity_poly.type
_entity_poly.pdbx_seq_one_letter_code
_entity_poly.pdbx_strand_id
1 'polypeptide(L)'
;MTLNDWWILLIPLLGTTLGAACVLFMKKQIRPAMERGLSGFAAGVMVAASIWSLLIPAMDQSQDMGGWAFVPAVAGFWGGILFLLLLDNIIP
;
A
#
# COMPACT_ATOMS: atom_id res chain seq x y z
N MET A 1 -15.04 -9.04 -18.22
CA MET A 1 -15.31 -9.06 -16.78
C MET A 1 -16.11 -10.30 -16.47
N THR A 2 -15.43 -11.36 -16.05
CA THR A 2 -16.09 -12.60 -15.62
C THR A 2 -16.44 -12.46 -14.14
N LEU A 3 -17.44 -13.22 -13.66
CA LEU A 3 -17.96 -13.16 -12.29
C LEU A 3 -16.88 -13.33 -11.17
N ASN A 4 -15.66 -13.75 -11.53
CA ASN A 4 -14.53 -13.86 -10.61
C ASN A 4 -13.87 -12.51 -10.26
N ASP A 5 -13.93 -11.50 -11.13
CA ASP A 5 -13.24 -10.22 -10.92
C ASP A 5 -13.85 -9.43 -9.72
N TRP A 6 -15.13 -9.66 -9.44
CA TRP A 6 -15.85 -9.06 -8.31
C TRP A 6 -15.23 -9.45 -6.96
N TRP A 7 -14.69 -10.67 -6.83
CA TRP A 7 -14.10 -11.16 -5.58
C TRP A 7 -12.83 -10.41 -5.21
N ILE A 8 -12.04 -9.97 -6.20
CA ILE A 8 -10.80 -9.21 -5.97
C ILE A 8 -11.11 -7.86 -5.33
N LEU A 9 -12.26 -7.25 -5.66
CA LEU A 9 -12.70 -5.99 -5.07
C LEU A 9 -13.45 -6.21 -3.75
N LEU A 10 -14.26 -7.26 -3.66
CA LEU A 10 -15.04 -7.56 -2.45
C LEU A 10 -14.15 -7.91 -1.25
N ILE A 11 -13.08 -8.67 -1.43
CA ILE A 11 -12.26 -9.15 -0.30
C ILE A 11 -11.62 -7.97 0.47
N PRO A 12 -10.91 -7.01 -0.17
CA PRO A 12 -10.41 -5.81 0.50
C PRO A 12 -11.52 -4.94 1.10
N LEU A 13 -12.64 -4.80 0.38
CA LEU A 13 -13.78 -4.01 0.85
C LEU A 13 -14.41 -4.59 2.12
N LEU A 14 -14.58 -5.91 2.17
CA LEU A 14 -15.04 -6.60 3.37
C LEU A 14 -14.04 -6.44 4.51
N GLY A 15 -12.73 -6.56 4.24
CA GLY A 15 -11.67 -6.36 5.23
C GLY A 15 -11.70 -4.96 5.86
N THR A 16 -11.81 -3.90 5.05
CA THR A 16 -11.88 -2.51 5.52
C THR A 16 -13.17 -2.23 6.31
N THR A 17 -14.31 -2.75 5.83
CA THR A 17 -15.61 -2.57 6.50
C THR A 17 -15.66 -3.27 7.85
N LEU A 18 -15.15 -4.51 7.93
CA LEU A 18 -15.05 -5.26 9.18
C LEU A 18 -14.08 -4.58 10.17
N GLY A 19 -12.95 -4.06 9.69
CA GLY A 19 -12.01 -3.28 10.50
C GLY A 19 -12.64 -2.02 11.10
N ALA A 20 -13.37 -1.23 10.28
CA ALA A 20 -14.07 -0.04 10.73
C ALA A 20 -15.21 -0.38 11.72
N ALA A 21 -15.97 -1.44 11.46
CA ALA A 21 -17.04 -1.91 12.36
C ALA A 21 -16.50 -2.36 13.73
N CYS A 22 -15.32 -3.00 13.77
CA CYS A 22 -14.65 -3.39 15.01
C CYS A 22 -14.32 -2.17 15.89
N VAL A 23 -13.88 -1.06 15.30
CA VAL A 23 -13.57 0.19 16.02
C VAL A 23 -14.83 0.79 16.66
N LEU A 24 -16.01 0.65 16.06
CA LEU A 24 -17.28 1.13 16.65
C LEU A 24 -17.66 0.34 17.91
N PHE A 25 -17.37 -0.97 17.96
CA PHE A 25 -17.55 -1.80 19.16
C PHE A 25 -16.50 -1.49 20.23
N MET A 26 -15.29 -1.11 19.81
CA MET A 26 -14.18 -0.74 20.70
C MET A 26 -14.39 0.68 21.24
N LYS A 27 -15.37 0.87 22.15
CA LYS A 27 -15.78 2.14 22.74
C LYS A 27 -14.61 3.05 23.15
N LYS A 28 -14.19 3.98 22.27
CA LYS A 28 -13.31 5.15 22.53
C LYS A 28 -12.01 4.91 23.34
N GLN A 29 -11.59 3.68 23.59
CA GLN A 29 -10.47 3.32 24.46
C GLN A 29 -9.44 2.50 23.68
N ILE A 30 -9.05 2.96 22.48
CA ILE A 30 -7.83 2.42 21.86
C ILE A 30 -6.67 3.06 22.60
N ARG A 31 -5.92 2.25 23.34
CA ARG A 31 -4.68 2.71 23.99
C ARG A 31 -3.73 3.19 22.89
N PRO A 32 -3.03 4.32 23.06
CA PRO A 32 -2.10 4.84 22.04
C PRO A 32 -1.05 3.83 21.58
N ALA A 33 -0.68 2.87 22.43
CA ALA A 33 0.22 1.77 22.07
C ALA A 33 -0.39 0.81 21.03
N MET A 34 -1.69 0.51 21.12
CA MET A 34 -2.39 -0.37 20.17
C MET A 34 -2.56 0.34 18.83
N GLU A 35 -2.93 1.62 18.82
CA GLU A 35 -3.03 2.43 17.60
C GLU A 35 -1.69 2.47 16.85
N ARG A 36 -0.61 2.82 17.55
CA ARG A 36 0.74 2.82 16.97
C ARG A 36 1.14 1.44 16.44
N GLY A 37 0.77 0.37 17.14
CA GLY A 37 1.00 -1.01 16.70
C GLY A 37 0.24 -1.35 15.41
N LEU A 38 -1.05 -0.99 15.33
CA LEU A 38 -1.89 -1.22 14.14
C LEU A 38 -1.44 -0.36 12.95
N SER A 39 -1.15 0.92 13.15
CA SER A 39 -0.61 1.81 12.12
C SER A 39 0.77 1.34 11.64
N GLY A 40 1.63 0.90 12.56
CA GLY A 40 2.93 0.31 12.23
C GLY A 40 2.81 -0.99 11.43
N PHE A 41 1.86 -1.86 11.79
CA PHE A 41 1.56 -3.08 11.03
C PHE A 41 1.09 -2.75 9.61
N ALA A 42 0.14 -1.83 9.45
CA ALA A 42 -0.37 -1.41 8.15
C ALA A 42 0.75 -0.81 7.28
N ALA A 43 1.58 0.07 7.84
CA ALA A 43 2.75 0.62 7.15
C ALA A 43 3.74 -0.49 6.75
N GLY A 44 4.02 -1.43 7.65
CA GLY A 44 4.94 -2.55 7.39
C GLY A 44 4.48 -3.46 6.24
N VAL A 45 3.21 -3.85 6.22
CA VAL A 45 2.63 -4.69 5.14
C VAL A 45 2.71 -3.96 3.79
N MET A 46 2.42 -2.66 3.76
CA MET A 46 2.48 -1.87 2.54
C MET A 46 3.92 -1.72 2.00
N VAL A 47 4.90 -1.53 2.89
CA VAL A 47 6.32 -1.48 2.50
C VAL A 47 6.80 -2.84 1.97
N ALA A 48 6.44 -3.95 2.62
CA ALA A 48 6.83 -5.28 2.16
C ALA A 48 6.25 -5.62 0.77
N ALA A 49 4.96 -5.35 0.56
CA ALA A 49 4.33 -5.54 -0.75
C ALA A 49 5.02 -4.70 -1.85
N SER A 50 5.43 -3.47 -1.51
CA SER A 50 6.13 -2.60 -2.45
C SER A 50 7.49 -3.18 -2.88
N ILE A 51 8.24 -3.82 -1.98
CA ILE A 51 9.54 -4.40 -2.31
C ILE A 51 9.39 -5.70 -3.10
N TRP A 52 8.63 -6.66 -2.59
CA TRP A 52 8.56 -8.01 -3.19
C TRP A 52 7.60 -8.09 -4.37
N SER A 53 6.45 -7.45 -4.29
CA SER A 53 5.40 -7.56 -5.31
C SER A 53 5.49 -6.47 -6.37
N LEU A 54 6.25 -5.40 -6.14
CA LEU A 54 6.34 -4.27 -7.07
C LEU A 54 7.78 -4.01 -7.55
N LEU A 55 8.74 -3.81 -6.65
CA LEU A 55 10.11 -3.39 -7.02
C LEU A 55 10.92 -4.52 -7.68
N ILE A 56 10.94 -5.73 -7.09
CA ILE A 56 11.61 -6.91 -7.67
C ILE A 56 11.06 -7.24 -9.07
N PRO A 57 9.74 -7.41 -9.26
CA PRO A 57 9.20 -7.70 -10.60
C PRO A 57 9.37 -6.54 -11.58
N ALA A 58 9.38 -5.28 -11.13
CA ALA A 58 9.67 -4.14 -12.02
C ALA A 58 11.11 -4.15 -12.54
N MET A 59 12.08 -4.54 -11.70
CA MET A 59 13.48 -4.72 -12.14
C MET A 59 13.62 -5.92 -13.08
N ASP A 60 12.91 -7.02 -12.81
CA ASP A 60 12.92 -8.22 -13.67
C ASP A 60 12.35 -7.91 -15.07
N GLN A 61 11.27 -7.14 -15.14
CA GLN A 61 10.72 -6.66 -16.42
C GLN A 61 11.63 -5.67 -17.15
N SER A 62 12.57 -5.05 -16.44
CA SER A 62 13.51 -4.07 -17.00
C SER A 62 14.88 -4.69 -17.35
N GLN A 63 15.01 -6.04 -17.29
CA GLN A 63 16.27 -6.74 -17.53
C GLN A 63 16.81 -6.59 -18.96
N ASP A 64 15.98 -6.24 -19.94
CA ASP A 64 16.42 -5.89 -21.29
C ASP A 64 17.34 -4.65 -21.32
N MET A 65 17.41 -3.87 -20.23
CA MET A 65 18.32 -2.71 -20.07
C MET A 65 19.60 -3.03 -19.25
N GLY A 66 19.88 -4.31 -18.96
CA GLY A 66 21.11 -4.74 -18.27
C GLY A 66 21.26 -4.16 -16.85
N GLY A 67 22.44 -3.63 -16.50
CA GLY A 67 22.74 -3.07 -15.17
C GLY A 67 21.96 -1.80 -14.78
N TRP A 68 21.14 -1.26 -15.69
CA TRP A 68 20.31 -0.08 -15.46
C TRP A 68 18.87 -0.40 -15.04
N ALA A 69 18.52 -1.68 -14.85
CA ALA A 69 17.18 -2.11 -14.44
C ALA A 69 16.69 -1.48 -13.11
N PHE A 70 17.60 -0.98 -12.26
CA PHE A 70 17.26 -0.28 -11.03
C PHE A 70 16.73 1.15 -11.27
N VAL A 71 17.12 1.79 -12.38
CA VAL A 71 16.79 3.19 -12.69
C VAL A 71 15.29 3.39 -12.89
N PRO A 72 14.57 2.61 -13.71
CA PRO A 72 13.12 2.77 -13.86
C PRO A 72 12.35 2.48 -12.55
N ALA A 73 12.79 1.49 -11.77
CA ALA A 73 12.15 1.16 -10.48
C ALA A 73 12.30 2.31 -9.47
N VAL A 74 13.49 2.90 -9.34
CA VAL A 74 13.74 4.03 -8.43
C VAL A 74 13.08 5.32 -8.94
N ALA A 75 13.14 5.60 -10.23
CA ALA A 75 12.48 6.77 -10.81
C ALA A 75 10.95 6.71 -10.61
N GLY A 76 10.33 5.54 -10.80
CA GLY A 76 8.91 5.33 -10.54
C GLY A 76 8.54 5.49 -9.06
N PHE A 77 9.33 4.90 -8.16
CA PHE A 77 9.10 5.03 -6.72
C PHE A 77 9.25 6.47 -6.24
N TRP A 78 10.30 7.18 -6.67
CA TRP A 78 10.56 8.56 -6.29
C TRP A 78 9.53 9.52 -6.90
N GLY A 79 9.13 9.29 -8.16
CA GLY A 79 8.03 10.02 -8.80
C GLY A 79 6.70 9.85 -8.08
N GLY A 80 6.38 8.64 -7.61
CA GLY A 80 5.20 8.36 -6.80
C GLY A 80 5.20 9.11 -5.45
N ILE A 81 6.34 9.15 -4.76
CA ILE A 81 6.50 9.91 -3.51
C ILE A 81 6.31 11.41 -3.77
N LEU A 82 6.96 11.95 -4.79
CA LEU A 82 6.83 13.37 -5.14
C LEU A 82 5.38 13.72 -5.51
N PHE A 83 4.69 12.84 -6.23
CA PHE A 83 3.29 13.01 -6.57
C PHE A 83 2.40 13.06 -5.33
N LEU A 84 2.57 12.12 -4.39
CA LEU A 84 1.83 12.11 -3.13
C LEU A 84 2.12 13.36 -2.29
N LEU A 85 3.38 13.79 -2.22
CA LEU A 85 3.78 15.01 -1.52
C LEU A 85 3.14 16.27 -2.11
N LEU A 86 3.05 16.32 -3.44
CA LEU A 86 2.43 17.45 -4.15
C LEU A 86 0.92 17.48 -3.90
N LEU A 87 0.25 16.32 -3.94
CA LEU A 87 -1.17 16.22 -3.59
C LEU A 87 -1.45 16.60 -2.14
N ASP A 88 -0.62 16.14 -1.20
CA ASP A 88 -0.73 16.47 0.23
C ASP A 88 -0.56 17.98 0.48
N ASN A 89 0.24 18.66 -0.34
CA ASN A 89 0.42 20.11 -0.23
C ASN A 89 -0.73 20.92 -0.86
N ILE A 90 -1.35 20.39 -1.93
CA ILE A 90 -2.45 21.06 -2.64
C ILE A 90 -3.79 20.89 -1.90
N ILE A 91 -3.98 19.76 -1.22
CA ILE A 91 -5.22 19.41 -0.53
C ILE A 91 -4.97 19.56 0.98
N PRO A 92 -5.14 20.77 1.56
CA PRO A 92 -4.94 21.01 2.99
C PRO A 92 -5.97 20.29 3.87
#